data_AF-A0A7C3ETX7-F1
#
_entry.id   AF-A0A7C3ETX7-F1
#
_cell.length_a   1.000
_cell.length_b   1.000
_cell.length_c   1.000
_cell.angle_alpha   90.00
_cell.angle_beta   90.00
_cell.angle_gamma   90.00
#
_symmetry.space_group_name_H-M   'P 1'
#
loop_
_entity.id
_entity.type
_entity.pdbx_description
1 polymer ?
#
loop_
_entity_poly.entity_id
_entity_poly.type
_entity_poly.pdbx_seq_one_letter_code
_entity_poly.pdbx_strand_id
1 'polypeptide(L)'
;MASPLALAAEKEADTPFCRIFDTGTQAKETPSAEVVAKREDWKLVPENNLTHEFDGDAALVNDKLIVLLTTRLGYMHAYSKAADGLRWRATAAIFAPPWAGGDVHVQHAPQRGGPFKIIENAAGAVMVQPVYTTDRKAVVRFRLTTGEPILEIRATQGMGSAQVHTAASYAIVPEFFADDVVLDIPILGSRVCLPVEAQCLHLVDGGGAIVMCAFQAAPPRAMVTGKGPSWFGLASGKSLWLAFLEGKGIWHSRAAGAKDGWKPPFPAKWRCSVAGKDGLAVSYDYEKGPPAGVALPDGPTIIYPIDRTKATPLTTVLPTDVMRNTLGVGPCQYVLQAEGLATEANPTPEQVSHWFEQQFKRKKEKAAQDEIKDRLAQMVEHVGRVQARIGQYGTSAKQLRAVCQKHAGDESASRCLAILEHLDRVAAVKGDEPKAAKQLADATVALIGKENALEECQKLGEGIRAIGSAQDAALARCRLHVRRLRAECASRPDSPLSKELEPLVGGMLQRK
;
A
#
# COMPACT_ATOMS: atom_id res chain seq x y z
N MET A 1 13.67 24.97 38.74
CA MET A 1 14.65 24.88 37.63
C MET A 1 14.32 23.62 36.85
N ALA A 2 13.99 23.74 35.57
CA ALA A 2 13.70 22.58 34.73
C ALA A 2 14.98 21.73 34.55
N SER A 3 14.85 20.40 34.52
CA SER A 3 15.96 19.48 34.29
C SER A 3 16.66 19.78 32.95
N PRO A 4 17.99 19.54 32.81
CA PRO A 4 18.67 19.64 31.51
C PRO A 4 18.01 18.82 30.40
N LEU A 5 17.35 17.71 30.75
CA LEU A 5 16.53 16.90 29.83
C LEU A 5 15.23 17.60 29.40
N ALA A 6 14.61 18.40 30.27
CA ALA A 6 13.44 19.20 29.93
C ALA A 6 13.81 20.40 29.04
N LEU A 7 14.98 21.01 29.25
CA LEU A 7 15.50 22.06 28.36
C LEU A 7 15.97 21.51 26.99
N ALA A 8 16.47 20.27 26.94
CA ALA A 8 16.77 19.58 25.70
C ALA A 8 15.47 19.21 24.93
N ALA A 9 14.42 18.80 25.65
CA ALA A 9 13.11 18.48 25.06
C ALA A 9 12.41 19.69 24.43
N GLU A 10 12.58 20.91 24.95
CA GLU A 10 12.04 22.14 24.34
C GLU A 10 12.83 22.61 23.11
N LYS A 11 14.14 22.33 23.02
CA LYS A 11 14.95 22.60 21.81
C LYS A 11 14.85 21.51 20.74
N GLU A 12 14.44 20.30 21.11
CA GLU A 12 14.22 19.16 20.20
C GLU A 12 12.91 19.23 19.43
N ALA A 13 12.04 20.21 19.71
CA ALA A 13 10.72 20.29 19.12
C ALA A 13 10.71 20.58 17.60
N ASP A 14 11.75 21.21 17.06
CA ASP A 14 11.75 21.75 15.67
C ASP A 14 12.75 21.09 14.71
N THR A 15 13.69 20.26 15.18
CA THR A 15 14.66 19.58 14.29
C THR A 15 14.39 18.07 14.26
N PRO A 16 14.20 17.46 13.07
CA PRO A 16 14.11 16.01 12.94
C PRO A 16 15.31 15.31 13.57
N PHE A 17 15.07 14.20 14.27
CA PHE A 17 16.13 13.40 14.92
C PHE A 17 15.80 11.91 14.85
N CYS A 18 16.80 11.05 15.13
CA CYS A 18 16.61 9.63 15.37
C CYS A 18 17.65 9.11 16.38
N ARG A 19 17.24 8.28 17.34
CA ARG A 19 18.04 7.83 18.49
C ARG A 19 17.63 6.43 18.99
N ILE A 20 18.55 5.77 19.69
CA ILE A 20 18.30 4.53 20.42
C ILE A 20 18.38 4.79 21.91
N PHE A 21 17.43 4.26 22.68
CA PHE A 21 17.47 4.23 24.13
C PHE A 21 17.40 2.78 24.64
N ASP A 22 18.05 2.56 25.78
CA ASP A 22 17.89 1.39 26.61
C ASP A 22 16.95 1.74 27.76
N THR A 23 15.85 1.00 27.91
CA THR A 23 14.84 1.27 28.95
C THR A 23 15.31 0.87 30.35
N GLY A 24 16.43 0.13 30.46
CA GLY A 24 16.98 -0.36 31.73
C GLY A 24 16.16 -1.46 32.40
N THR A 25 14.92 -1.70 31.95
CA THR A 25 13.99 -2.69 32.51
C THR A 25 13.17 -3.34 31.40
N GLN A 26 12.79 -4.60 31.64
CA GLN A 26 11.97 -5.36 30.69
C GLN A 26 10.48 -5.15 30.99
N ALA A 27 9.72 -4.72 29.98
CA ALA A 27 8.29 -4.51 30.09
C ALA A 27 7.55 -5.81 30.47
N LYS A 28 6.65 -5.73 31.45
CA LYS A 28 5.84 -6.88 31.93
C LYS A 28 4.49 -6.99 31.24
N GLU A 29 4.05 -5.91 30.61
CA GLU A 29 2.80 -5.74 29.86
C GLU A 29 3.03 -4.67 28.79
N THR A 30 2.11 -4.56 27.82
CA THR A 30 2.19 -3.52 26.78
C THR A 30 2.24 -2.14 27.44
N PRO A 31 3.34 -1.38 27.29
CA PRO A 31 3.46 -0.08 27.95
C PRO A 31 2.36 0.90 27.51
N SER A 32 1.82 1.70 28.42
CA SER A 32 0.89 2.76 28.03
C SER A 32 1.64 3.88 27.32
N ALA A 33 0.97 4.61 26.42
CA ALA A 33 1.60 5.73 25.73
C ALA A 33 2.10 6.82 26.69
N GLU A 34 1.46 6.98 27.84
CA GLU A 34 1.86 7.91 28.91
C GLU A 34 3.21 7.53 29.53
N VAL A 35 3.39 6.24 29.86
CA VAL A 35 4.67 5.73 30.40
C VAL A 35 5.78 5.89 29.37
N VAL A 36 5.50 5.54 28.11
CA VAL A 36 6.46 5.65 27.00
C VAL A 36 6.82 7.10 26.70
N ALA A 37 5.88 8.03 26.83
CA ALA A 37 6.13 9.46 26.60
C ALA A 37 7.08 10.07 27.65
N LYS A 38 6.99 9.63 28.91
CA LYS A 38 7.83 10.14 30.00
C LYS A 38 9.30 9.69 29.90
N ARG A 39 9.54 8.48 29.38
CA ARG A 39 10.88 7.88 29.22
C ARG A 39 11.70 7.90 30.52
N GLU A 40 11.03 7.67 31.64
CA GLU A 40 11.68 7.63 32.96
C GLU A 40 12.79 6.58 32.95
N ASP A 41 13.97 6.97 33.41
CA ASP A 41 15.18 6.14 33.54
C ASP A 41 15.76 5.56 32.23
N TRP A 42 15.27 6.01 31.06
CA TRP A 42 15.82 5.56 29.78
C TRP A 42 17.22 6.15 29.54
N LYS A 43 18.17 5.29 29.21
CA LYS A 43 19.55 5.67 28.90
C LYS A 43 19.70 5.86 27.39
N LEU A 44 20.14 7.04 26.96
CA LEU A 44 20.49 7.29 25.56
C LEU A 44 21.73 6.46 25.20
N VAL A 45 21.65 5.68 24.13
CA VAL A 45 22.82 5.02 23.55
C VAL A 45 23.59 6.06 22.72
N PRO A 46 24.87 6.34 23.03
CA PRO A 46 25.65 7.34 22.29
C PRO A 46 25.69 7.05 20.79
N GLU A 47 25.57 8.09 19.96
CA GLU A 47 25.65 7.95 18.50
C GLU A 47 26.95 7.23 18.08
N ASN A 48 26.88 6.42 17.03
CA ASN A 48 27.95 5.55 16.54
C ASN A 48 28.39 4.43 17.49
N ASN A 49 27.81 4.31 18.69
CA ASN A 49 28.02 3.13 19.53
C ASN A 49 27.15 1.97 19.02
N LEU A 50 27.81 0.96 18.44
CA LEU A 50 27.17 -0.26 17.95
C LEU A 50 27.34 -1.46 18.91
N THR A 51 28.09 -1.29 20.00
CA THR A 51 28.47 -2.36 20.94
C THR A 51 27.80 -2.21 22.31
N HIS A 52 26.77 -1.36 22.42
CA HIS A 52 26.00 -1.19 23.65
C HIS A 52 25.32 -2.50 24.05
N GLU A 53 25.47 -2.89 25.31
CA GLU A 53 24.76 -4.03 25.91
C GLU A 53 23.51 -3.52 26.61
N PHE A 54 22.35 -4.06 26.23
CA PHE A 54 21.06 -3.60 26.76
C PHE A 54 20.74 -4.25 28.11
N ASP A 55 20.43 -3.43 29.11
CA ASP A 55 19.93 -3.84 30.42
C ASP A 55 18.42 -4.20 30.35
N GLY A 56 17.67 -3.52 29.49
CA GLY A 56 16.22 -3.68 29.31
C GLY A 56 15.77 -3.92 27.87
N ASP A 57 14.69 -3.24 27.51
CA ASP A 57 14.13 -3.21 26.16
C ASP A 57 14.84 -2.14 25.31
N ALA A 58 14.80 -2.30 23.98
CA ALA A 58 15.34 -1.31 23.05
C ALA A 58 14.24 -0.39 22.57
N ALA A 59 14.45 0.93 22.68
CA ALA A 59 13.56 1.95 22.13
C ALA A 59 14.23 2.66 20.96
N LEU A 60 13.64 2.56 19.77
CA LEU A 60 14.02 3.37 18.61
C LEU A 60 13.09 4.58 18.60
N VAL A 61 13.64 5.78 18.54
CA VAL A 61 12.88 7.03 18.68
C VAL A 61 13.29 7.99 17.59
N ASN A 62 12.31 8.51 16.84
CA ASN A 62 12.49 9.69 15.99
C ASN A 62 11.49 10.79 16.37
N ASP A 63 11.43 11.87 15.59
CA ASP A 63 10.53 13.00 15.86
C ASP A 63 9.03 12.69 15.64
N LYS A 64 8.71 11.53 15.03
CA LYS A 64 7.34 11.07 14.72
C LYS A 64 6.91 9.86 15.55
N LEU A 65 7.82 8.96 15.87
CA LEU A 65 7.56 7.61 16.37
C LEU A 65 8.43 7.27 17.57
N ILE A 66 7.87 6.44 18.44
CA ILE A 66 8.61 5.63 19.41
C ILE A 66 8.27 4.17 19.13
N VAL A 67 9.30 3.34 18.91
CA VAL A 67 9.17 1.91 18.67
C VAL A 67 9.90 1.17 19.78
N LEU A 68 9.16 0.42 20.58
CA LEU A 68 9.69 -0.41 21.65
C LEU A 68 9.78 -1.86 21.21
N LEU A 69 10.98 -2.42 21.29
CA LEU A 69 11.26 -3.83 21.09
C LEU A 69 11.37 -4.49 22.47
N THR A 70 10.34 -5.24 22.85
CA THR A 70 10.24 -5.82 24.19
C THR A 70 10.82 -7.22 24.23
N THR A 71 11.68 -7.45 25.21
CA THR A 71 12.39 -8.72 25.41
C THR A 71 11.47 -9.76 26.05
N ARG A 72 10.82 -9.41 27.16
CA ARG A 72 9.95 -10.31 27.91
C ARG A 72 8.66 -10.66 27.19
N LEU A 73 8.05 -9.70 26.50
CA LEU A 73 6.79 -9.93 25.78
C LEU A 73 7.03 -10.45 24.35
N GLY A 74 8.20 -10.16 23.77
CA GLY A 74 8.56 -10.57 22.43
C GLY A 74 7.81 -9.80 21.32
N TYR A 75 7.36 -8.59 21.62
CA TYR A 75 6.61 -7.75 20.70
C TYR A 75 7.36 -6.47 20.35
N MET A 76 7.08 -5.97 19.15
CA MET A 76 7.31 -4.59 18.77
C MET A 76 6.04 -3.78 19.06
N HIS A 77 6.16 -2.68 19.79
CA HIS A 77 5.06 -1.73 20.01
C HIS A 77 5.41 -0.39 19.38
N ALA A 78 4.56 0.09 18.48
CA ALA A 78 4.73 1.38 17.82
C ALA A 78 3.76 2.41 18.39
N TYR A 79 4.33 3.53 18.82
CA TYR A 79 3.63 4.70 19.30
C TYR A 79 3.92 5.86 18.35
N SER A 80 2.87 6.56 17.96
CA SER A 80 2.94 7.67 17.03
C SER A 80 2.62 8.98 17.74
N LYS A 81 3.33 10.05 17.38
CA LYS A 81 3.10 11.39 17.91
C LYS A 81 1.89 12.00 17.20
N ALA A 82 0.74 11.97 17.86
CA ALA A 82 -0.47 12.66 17.44
C ALA A 82 -0.46 14.12 17.93
N ALA A 83 -1.43 14.91 17.47
CA ALA A 83 -1.56 16.32 17.85
C ALA A 83 -1.77 16.54 19.36
N ASP A 84 -2.38 15.58 20.05
CA ASP A 84 -2.68 15.63 21.49
C ASP A 84 -1.70 14.81 22.35
N GLY A 85 -0.62 14.32 21.76
CA GLY A 85 0.42 13.56 22.45
C GLY A 85 0.72 12.21 21.81
N LEU A 86 1.47 11.39 22.53
CA LEU A 86 1.86 10.07 22.05
C LEU A 86 0.66 9.11 22.13
N ARG A 87 0.44 8.32 21.08
CA ARG A 87 -0.64 7.33 21.00
C ARG A 87 -0.09 5.98 20.57
N TRP A 88 -0.53 4.90 21.21
CA TRP A 88 -0.28 3.54 20.71
C TRP A 88 -1.04 3.33 19.40
N ARG A 89 -0.37 2.78 18.38
CA ARG A 89 -0.98 2.55 17.05
C ARG A 89 -0.87 1.12 16.56
N ALA A 90 0.21 0.42 16.89
CA ALA A 90 0.36 -0.97 16.50
C ALA A 90 1.16 -1.79 17.50
N THR A 91 0.87 -3.07 17.55
CA THR A 91 1.76 -4.10 18.11
C THR A 91 2.03 -5.13 17.02
N ALA A 92 3.30 -5.50 16.82
CA ALA A 92 3.65 -6.56 15.88
C ALA A 92 4.48 -7.65 16.52
N ALA A 93 4.30 -8.87 15.99
CA ALA A 93 5.13 -10.03 16.24
C ALA A 93 5.58 -10.61 14.90
N ILE A 94 6.79 -11.14 14.83
CA ILE A 94 7.32 -11.77 13.63
C ILE A 94 7.45 -13.27 13.93
N PHE A 95 7.01 -14.13 13.02
CA PHE A 95 6.96 -15.58 13.19
C PHE A 95 7.77 -16.29 12.11
N ALA A 96 8.26 -17.48 12.46
CA ALA A 96 8.81 -18.43 11.49
C ALA A 96 7.74 -18.89 10.48
N PRO A 97 8.13 -19.37 9.29
CA PRO A 97 7.19 -19.91 8.31
C PRO A 97 6.43 -21.14 8.84
N PRO A 98 5.15 -21.37 8.45
CA PRO A 98 4.34 -22.49 8.94
C PRO A 98 4.91 -23.89 8.64
N TRP A 99 5.68 -24.04 7.55
CA TRP A 99 6.31 -25.32 7.16
C TRP A 99 7.49 -25.72 8.06
N ALA A 100 7.87 -24.89 9.04
CA ALA A 100 8.82 -25.25 10.08
C ALA A 100 8.23 -26.19 11.15
N GLY A 101 6.93 -26.54 11.08
CA GLY A 101 6.31 -27.58 11.90
C GLY A 101 6.14 -27.18 13.37
N GLY A 102 5.08 -26.42 13.67
CA GLY A 102 4.66 -26.06 15.04
C GLY A 102 4.16 -24.63 15.15
N ASP A 103 3.33 -24.33 16.15
CA ASP A 103 3.04 -22.95 16.57
C ASP A 103 4.33 -22.34 17.15
N VAL A 104 5.13 -21.69 16.31
CA VAL A 104 6.43 -21.13 16.73
C VAL A 104 6.20 -19.74 17.32
N HIS A 105 5.98 -19.66 18.63
CA HIS A 105 6.12 -18.40 19.36
C HIS A 105 7.60 -18.03 19.44
N VAL A 106 7.94 -16.81 19.03
CA VAL A 106 9.26 -16.26 19.30
C VAL A 106 9.35 -15.93 20.79
N GLN A 107 9.95 -16.84 21.56
CA GLN A 107 10.39 -16.54 22.91
C GLN A 107 11.84 -16.07 22.86
N HIS A 108 12.05 -14.80 23.19
CA HIS A 108 13.37 -14.17 23.29
C HIS A 108 13.88 -14.31 24.73
N ALA A 109 14.78 -15.26 24.99
CA ALA A 109 15.50 -15.32 26.26
C ALA A 109 16.93 -14.76 26.10
N PRO A 110 17.51 -14.08 27.11
CA PRO A 110 18.84 -13.50 26.99
C PRO A 110 19.95 -14.57 27.05
N GLN A 111 20.93 -14.50 26.15
CA GLN A 111 22.24 -15.18 26.24
C GLN A 111 23.38 -14.16 26.07
N ARG A 112 24.64 -14.60 26.26
CA ARG A 112 25.86 -13.78 26.15
C ARG A 112 25.84 -12.89 24.90
N GLY A 113 26.04 -11.59 25.07
CA GLY A 113 25.98 -10.58 24.01
C GLY A 113 24.68 -9.74 23.98
N GLY A 114 23.74 -10.00 24.89
CA GLY A 114 22.54 -9.19 25.08
C GLY A 114 21.38 -9.50 24.11
N PRO A 115 20.18 -8.96 24.37
CA PRO A 115 18.97 -9.28 23.60
C PRO A 115 18.90 -8.60 22.22
N PHE A 116 19.77 -7.61 21.96
CA PHE A 116 19.74 -6.80 20.75
C PHE A 116 21.15 -6.58 20.18
N LYS A 117 21.23 -6.53 18.85
CA LYS A 117 22.40 -6.04 18.12
C LYS A 117 22.06 -4.73 17.42
N ILE A 118 22.87 -3.71 17.65
CA ILE A 118 22.76 -2.43 16.92
C ILE A 118 23.45 -2.58 15.57
N ILE A 119 22.71 -2.29 14.49
CA ILE A 119 23.20 -2.35 13.11
C ILE A 119 23.55 -0.96 12.60
N GLU A 120 22.77 0.05 12.99
CA GLU A 120 22.95 1.45 12.62
C GLU A 120 22.54 2.32 13.81
N ASN A 121 23.35 3.33 14.14
CA ASN A 121 23.04 4.31 15.18
C ASN A 121 23.67 5.65 14.77
N ALA A 122 23.00 6.34 13.85
CA ALA A 122 23.46 7.61 13.28
C ALA A 122 22.33 8.64 13.32
N ALA A 123 22.67 9.93 13.20
CA ALA A 123 21.69 11.02 13.19
C ALA A 123 20.62 10.90 12.08
N GLY A 124 20.90 10.17 10.99
CA GLY A 124 19.95 9.96 9.88
C GLY A 124 19.01 8.77 10.06
N ALA A 125 19.44 7.72 10.77
CA ALA A 125 18.66 6.52 10.99
C ALA A 125 19.24 5.64 12.11
N VAL A 126 18.37 4.83 12.70
CA VAL A 126 18.76 3.81 13.67
C VAL A 126 18.19 2.47 13.25
N MET A 127 18.93 1.40 13.51
CA MET A 127 18.53 0.05 13.18
C MET A 127 18.96 -0.94 14.24
N VAL A 128 18.01 -1.74 14.72
CA VAL A 128 18.24 -2.77 15.73
C VAL A 128 17.77 -4.13 15.21
N GLN A 129 18.55 -5.15 15.56
CA GLN A 129 18.26 -6.56 15.29
C GLN A 129 18.09 -7.30 16.62
N PRO A 130 16.86 -7.74 16.98
CA PRO A 130 16.68 -8.65 18.10
C PRO A 130 17.42 -9.98 17.89
N VAL A 131 17.89 -10.57 18.98
CA VAL A 131 18.51 -11.89 18.97
C VAL A 131 17.46 -12.93 19.36
N TYR A 132 17.28 -13.95 18.52
CA TYR A 132 16.26 -14.99 18.66
C TYR A 132 16.92 -16.28 19.20
N THR A 133 16.35 -16.86 20.26
CA THR A 133 16.89 -18.09 20.87
C THR A 133 16.38 -19.38 20.22
N THR A 134 15.15 -19.37 19.70
CA THR A 134 14.49 -20.55 19.12
C THR A 134 14.98 -20.89 17.71
N ASP A 135 15.33 -19.87 16.92
CA ASP A 135 16.04 -20.02 15.65
C ASP A 135 17.17 -18.99 15.59
N ARG A 136 18.40 -19.43 15.88
CA ARG A 136 19.59 -18.56 15.82
C ARG A 136 19.92 -18.05 14.43
N LYS A 137 19.29 -18.62 13.38
CA LYS A 137 19.41 -18.14 12.01
C LYS A 137 18.34 -17.11 11.68
N ALA A 138 17.35 -16.88 12.54
CA ALA A 138 16.35 -15.84 12.34
C ALA A 138 17.00 -14.46 12.38
N VAL A 139 16.76 -13.67 11.34
CA VAL A 139 17.27 -12.30 11.24
C VAL A 139 16.14 -11.39 10.83
N VAL A 140 15.75 -10.51 11.75
CA VAL A 140 14.80 -9.41 11.53
C VAL A 140 15.45 -8.12 11.97
N ARG A 141 15.36 -7.10 11.14
CA ARG A 141 15.85 -5.75 11.43
C ARG A 141 14.71 -4.77 11.45
N PHE A 142 14.73 -3.90 12.45
CA PHE A 142 13.79 -2.79 12.62
C PHE A 142 14.56 -1.50 12.42
N ARG A 143 14.09 -0.64 11.51
CA ARG A 143 14.76 0.63 11.21
C ARG A 143 13.78 1.80 11.31
N LEU A 144 14.22 2.87 11.96
CA LEU A 144 13.59 4.19 11.89
C LEU A 144 14.53 5.19 11.22
N THR A 145 13.96 6.01 10.34
CA THR A 145 14.64 7.11 9.67
C THR A 145 14.21 8.43 10.29
N THR A 146 15.13 9.40 10.38
CA THR A 146 14.83 10.76 10.83
C THR A 146 13.74 11.42 9.97
N GLY A 147 12.74 12.05 10.60
CA GLY A 147 11.65 12.77 9.93
C GLY A 147 10.52 11.91 9.39
N GLU A 148 10.66 10.58 9.36
CA GLU A 148 9.69 9.68 8.72
C GLU A 148 8.74 9.04 9.74
N PRO A 149 7.42 9.00 9.47
CA PRO A 149 6.47 8.24 10.28
C PRO A 149 6.41 6.77 9.84
N ILE A 150 7.55 6.18 9.48
CA ILE A 150 7.63 4.84 8.86
C ILE A 150 8.62 3.97 9.63
N LEU A 151 8.15 2.79 10.03
CA LEU A 151 8.98 1.70 10.55
C LEU A 151 9.24 0.70 9.43
N GLU A 152 10.51 0.47 9.09
CA GLU A 152 10.90 -0.64 8.20
C GLU A 152 11.14 -1.90 9.04
N ILE A 153 10.51 -3.01 8.63
CA ILE A 153 10.71 -4.36 9.15
C ILE A 153 11.28 -5.21 8.00
N ARG A 154 12.54 -5.63 8.13
CA ARG A 154 13.21 -6.46 7.13
C ARG A 154 13.53 -7.84 7.69
N ALA A 155 12.84 -8.86 7.20
CA ALA A 155 13.10 -10.25 7.51
C ALA A 155 14.02 -10.87 6.44
N THR A 156 15.20 -11.37 6.82
CA THR A 156 16.19 -11.88 5.85
C THR A 156 16.44 -13.38 5.95
N GLN A 157 16.23 -13.99 7.12
CA GLN A 157 16.46 -15.43 7.31
C GLN A 157 15.54 -15.93 8.44
N GLY A 158 15.10 -17.19 8.37
CA GLY A 158 14.35 -17.89 9.43
C GLY A 158 12.92 -17.42 9.70
N MET A 159 12.47 -16.32 9.08
CA MET A 159 11.18 -15.69 9.36
C MET A 159 10.28 -15.68 8.13
N GLY A 160 8.98 -15.93 8.34
CA GLY A 160 8.01 -16.14 7.27
C GLY A 160 6.73 -15.32 7.37
N SER A 161 6.42 -14.71 8.52
CA SER A 161 5.23 -13.86 8.63
C SER A 161 5.34 -12.78 9.72
N ALA A 162 4.53 -11.75 9.60
CA ALA A 162 4.28 -10.73 10.61
C ALA A 162 2.81 -10.76 11.02
N GLN A 163 2.54 -10.71 12.32
CA GLN A 163 1.25 -10.31 12.85
C GLN A 163 1.29 -8.83 13.19
N VAL A 164 0.28 -8.07 12.78
CA VAL A 164 0.15 -6.65 13.08
C VAL A 164 -1.23 -6.43 13.68
N HIS A 165 -1.25 -6.04 14.94
CA HIS A 165 -2.46 -5.67 15.65
C HIS A 165 -2.58 -4.15 15.71
N THR A 166 -3.74 -3.65 15.31
CA THR A 166 -4.14 -2.23 15.34
C THR A 166 -5.59 -2.15 15.80
N ALA A 167 -5.97 -1.08 16.49
CA ALA A 167 -7.38 -0.80 16.82
C ALA A 167 -8.14 -0.26 15.60
N ALA A 168 -8.26 -1.05 14.53
CA ALA A 168 -8.81 -0.60 13.27
C ALA A 168 -10.29 -0.95 13.10
N SER A 169 -11.07 0.02 12.64
CA SER A 169 -12.50 -0.17 12.30
C SER A 169 -12.65 -0.72 10.88
N TYR A 170 -11.73 -0.38 9.97
CA TYR A 170 -11.75 -0.85 8.59
C TYR A 170 -10.37 -1.27 8.09
N ALA A 171 -10.34 -2.28 7.22
CA ALA A 171 -9.19 -2.60 6.39
C ALA A 171 -9.51 -2.26 4.93
N ILE A 172 -8.59 -1.57 4.25
CA ILE A 172 -8.73 -1.17 2.85
C ILE A 172 -7.56 -1.71 2.05
N VAL A 173 -7.84 -2.33 0.90
CA VAL A 173 -6.86 -2.52 -0.17
C VAL A 173 -7.13 -1.43 -1.21
N PRO A 174 -6.38 -0.31 -1.17
CA PRO A 174 -6.62 0.81 -2.06
C PRO A 174 -6.16 0.48 -3.48
N GLU A 175 -7.00 0.80 -4.46
CA GLU A 175 -6.67 0.68 -5.88
C GLU A 175 -6.76 2.04 -6.57
N PHE A 176 -5.62 2.59 -6.97
CA PHE A 176 -5.55 3.95 -7.50
C PHE A 176 -6.35 4.15 -8.80
N PHE A 177 -6.48 3.11 -9.63
CA PHE A 177 -7.20 3.16 -10.91
C PHE A 177 -8.42 2.23 -10.97
N ALA A 178 -8.65 1.43 -9.93
CA ALA A 178 -9.80 0.53 -9.83
C ALA A 178 -10.64 0.90 -8.61
N ASP A 179 -11.55 0.02 -8.22
CA ASP A 179 -12.30 0.15 -6.98
C ASP A 179 -11.53 -0.46 -5.81
N ASP A 180 -11.70 0.11 -4.62
CA ASP A 180 -11.07 -0.43 -3.41
C ASP A 180 -11.74 -1.72 -2.95
N VAL A 181 -11.01 -2.51 -2.17
CA VAL A 181 -11.63 -3.52 -1.30
C VAL A 181 -11.68 -2.97 0.11
N VAL A 182 -12.87 -2.86 0.67
CA VAL A 182 -13.15 -2.32 2.00
C VAL A 182 -13.78 -3.40 2.86
N LEU A 183 -13.18 -3.69 4.00
CA LEU A 183 -13.70 -4.63 5.00
C LEU A 183 -13.96 -3.91 6.31
N ASP A 184 -15.18 -4.06 6.82
CA ASP A 184 -15.56 -3.66 8.18
C ASP A 184 -15.04 -4.73 9.15
N ILE A 185 -14.01 -4.37 9.92
CA ILE A 185 -13.26 -5.32 10.75
C ILE A 185 -14.13 -5.86 11.91
N PRO A 186 -14.79 -5.02 12.74
CA PRO A 186 -15.58 -5.50 13.88
C PRO A 186 -16.64 -6.56 13.56
N ILE A 187 -17.21 -6.54 12.35
CA ILE A 187 -18.27 -7.47 11.94
C ILE A 187 -17.75 -8.73 11.22
N LEU A 188 -16.43 -8.87 11.03
CA LEU A 188 -15.86 -10.07 10.42
C LEU A 188 -16.06 -11.28 11.34
N GLY A 189 -16.86 -12.25 10.89
CA GLY A 189 -17.08 -13.51 11.60
C GLY A 189 -15.88 -14.47 11.57
N SER A 190 -14.93 -14.29 10.66
CA SER A 190 -13.77 -15.18 10.48
C SER A 190 -12.57 -14.43 9.88
N ARG A 191 -11.46 -15.15 9.63
CA ARG A 191 -10.28 -14.60 8.95
C ARG A 191 -10.59 -14.45 7.46
N VAL A 192 -10.27 -13.29 6.89
CA VAL A 192 -10.47 -12.99 5.46
C VAL A 192 -9.12 -12.72 4.82
N CYS A 193 -8.80 -13.39 3.72
CA CYS A 193 -7.61 -13.05 2.94
C CYS A 193 -7.84 -11.76 2.16
N LEU A 194 -6.86 -10.87 2.18
CA LEU A 194 -6.88 -9.64 1.40
C LEU A 194 -6.24 -9.86 0.01
N PRO A 195 -6.78 -9.24 -1.05
CA PRO A 195 -6.16 -9.23 -2.39
C PRO A 195 -4.99 -8.24 -2.50
N VAL A 196 -4.11 -8.21 -1.49
CA VAL A 196 -2.99 -7.26 -1.40
C VAL A 196 -1.91 -7.59 -2.43
N GLU A 197 -1.32 -6.53 -2.97
CA GLU A 197 -0.10 -6.60 -3.76
C GLU A 197 1.00 -5.69 -3.20
N ALA A 198 0.72 -4.38 -3.10
CA ALA A 198 1.69 -3.40 -2.65
C ALA A 198 1.40 -2.86 -1.24
N GLN A 199 0.13 -2.77 -0.88
CA GLN A 199 -0.28 -2.09 0.34
C GLN A 199 -1.66 -2.50 0.85
N CYS A 200 -1.90 -2.29 2.13
CA CYS A 200 -3.22 -2.16 2.73
C CYS A 200 -3.23 -1.08 3.82
N LEU A 201 -4.41 -0.52 4.08
CA LEU A 201 -4.64 0.50 5.09
C LEU A 201 -5.50 -0.08 6.21
N HIS A 202 -5.12 0.18 7.44
CA HIS A 202 -5.93 -0.04 8.62
C HIS A 202 -6.40 1.33 9.12
N LEU A 203 -7.70 1.61 9.00
CA LEU A 203 -8.29 2.85 9.48
C LEU A 203 -8.52 2.74 10.98
N VAL A 204 -7.68 3.43 11.76
CA VAL A 204 -7.69 3.34 13.23
C VAL A 204 -8.92 4.03 13.78
N ASP A 205 -9.60 3.38 14.72
CA ASP A 205 -10.85 3.84 15.33
C ASP A 205 -10.77 5.29 15.82
N GLY A 206 -11.89 6.01 15.69
CA GLY A 206 -12.00 7.43 16.03
C GLY A 206 -11.54 8.41 14.95
N GLY A 207 -11.18 7.96 13.73
CA GLY A 207 -10.93 8.87 12.59
C GLY A 207 -9.60 9.63 12.63
N GLY A 208 -8.75 9.36 13.62
CA GLY A 208 -7.56 10.15 13.92
C GLY A 208 -6.25 9.63 13.31
N ALA A 209 -6.24 8.41 12.79
CA ALA A 209 -5.04 7.81 12.22
C ALA A 209 -5.33 6.73 11.17
N ILE A 210 -4.35 6.51 10.29
CA ILE A 210 -4.29 5.39 9.35
C ILE A 210 -2.96 4.68 9.57
N VAL A 211 -2.99 3.37 9.80
CA VAL A 211 -1.78 2.53 9.77
C VAL A 211 -1.72 1.85 8.42
N MET A 212 -0.74 2.23 7.60
CA MET A 212 -0.52 1.65 6.29
C MET A 212 0.57 0.58 6.34
N CYS A 213 0.26 -0.62 5.84
CA CYS A 213 1.24 -1.66 5.60
C CYS A 213 1.64 -1.61 4.12
N ALA A 214 2.91 -1.37 3.82
CA ALA A 214 3.46 -1.40 2.46
C ALA A 214 4.47 -2.54 2.31
N PHE A 215 4.45 -3.21 1.16
CA PHE A 215 5.19 -4.45 0.92
C PHE A 215 6.14 -4.28 -0.26
N GLN A 216 7.44 -4.52 -0.05
CA GLN A 216 8.42 -4.48 -1.14
C GLN A 216 8.19 -5.57 -2.19
N ALA A 217 7.64 -6.69 -1.75
CA ALA A 217 7.17 -7.77 -2.61
C ALA A 217 5.81 -8.21 -2.10
N ALA A 218 4.92 -8.55 -3.04
CA ALA A 218 3.58 -9.00 -2.69
C ALA A 218 3.63 -10.13 -1.67
N PRO A 219 2.93 -10.00 -0.53
CA PRO A 219 2.95 -11.04 0.48
C PRO A 219 2.32 -12.31 -0.10
N PRO A 220 2.90 -13.50 0.14
CA PRO A 220 2.30 -14.77 -0.29
C PRO A 220 0.88 -14.94 0.23
N ARG A 221 0.61 -14.40 1.43
CA ARG A 221 -0.70 -14.37 2.07
C ARG A 221 -0.84 -13.11 2.92
N ALA A 222 -1.98 -12.45 2.83
CA ALA A 222 -2.35 -11.34 3.71
C ALA A 222 -3.75 -11.63 4.26
N MET A 223 -3.96 -11.53 5.56
CA MET A 223 -5.24 -11.81 6.21
C MET A 223 -5.58 -10.73 7.24
N VAL A 224 -6.86 -10.43 7.38
CA VAL A 224 -7.42 -9.63 8.47
C VAL A 224 -8.39 -10.47 9.28
N THR A 225 -8.59 -10.10 10.54
CA THR A 225 -9.47 -10.82 11.46
C THR A 225 -10.29 -9.83 12.27
N GLY A 226 -11.54 -10.15 12.63
CA GLY A 226 -12.40 -9.18 13.31
C GLY A 226 -12.03 -8.85 14.75
N LYS A 227 -11.30 -9.75 15.44
CA LYS A 227 -10.94 -9.59 16.88
C LYS A 227 -9.47 -9.89 17.18
N GLY A 228 -8.59 -9.87 16.18
CA GLY A 228 -7.20 -10.27 16.33
C GLY A 228 -6.26 -9.55 15.37
N PRO A 229 -4.97 -9.92 15.36
CA PRO A 229 -4.00 -9.30 14.47
C PRO A 229 -4.28 -9.65 13.00
N SER A 230 -3.92 -8.74 12.11
CA SER A 230 -3.73 -9.05 10.70
C SER A 230 -2.45 -9.85 10.51
N TRP A 231 -2.41 -10.75 9.54
CA TRP A 231 -1.28 -11.62 9.27
C TRP A 231 -0.75 -11.38 7.87
N PHE A 232 0.56 -11.20 7.74
CA PHE A 232 1.23 -10.95 6.47
C PHE A 232 2.38 -11.91 6.29
N GLY A 233 2.40 -12.66 5.19
CA GLY A 233 3.57 -13.44 4.78
C GLY A 233 4.71 -12.51 4.36
N LEU A 234 5.91 -12.77 4.85
CA LEU A 234 7.10 -12.00 4.53
C LEU A 234 7.94 -12.75 3.50
N ALA A 235 8.30 -12.08 2.41
CA ALA A 235 9.27 -12.60 1.46
C ALA A 235 10.69 -12.39 2.00
N SER A 236 11.52 -13.43 1.93
CA SER A 236 12.89 -13.36 2.43
C SER A 236 13.70 -12.24 1.76
N GLY A 237 14.35 -11.42 2.57
CA GLY A 237 15.15 -10.28 2.12
C GLY A 237 14.34 -9.08 1.65
N LYS A 238 13.00 -9.11 1.79
CA LYS A 238 12.10 -8.03 1.41
C LYS A 238 11.55 -7.31 2.64
N SER A 239 11.32 -6.01 2.50
CA SER A 239 10.80 -5.20 3.61
C SER A 239 9.27 -5.16 3.64
N LEU A 240 8.74 -5.15 4.86
CA LEU A 240 7.42 -4.65 5.22
C LEU A 240 7.62 -3.29 5.89
N TRP A 241 6.91 -2.26 5.43
CA TRP A 241 6.88 -0.97 6.10
C TRP A 241 5.53 -0.76 6.79
N LEU A 242 5.58 -0.26 8.03
CA LEU A 242 4.41 0.23 8.75
C LEU A 242 4.50 1.76 8.83
N ALA A 243 3.62 2.45 8.12
CA ALA A 243 3.53 3.91 8.13
C ALA A 243 2.34 4.37 8.98
N PHE A 244 2.56 5.37 9.83
CA PHE A 244 1.60 5.86 10.81
C PHE A 244 1.15 7.27 10.44
N LEU A 245 0.05 7.38 9.72
CA LEU A 245 -0.46 8.66 9.22
C LEU A 245 -1.42 9.25 10.26
N GLU A 246 -0.97 10.30 10.95
CA GLU A 246 -1.75 10.99 11.98
C GLU A 246 -2.48 12.22 11.43
N GLY A 247 -3.71 12.43 11.88
CA GLY A 247 -4.45 13.65 11.61
C GLY A 247 -5.88 13.58 12.13
N LYS A 248 -6.35 14.63 12.81
CA LYS A 248 -7.75 14.69 13.26
C LYS A 248 -8.68 14.63 12.05
N GLY A 249 -9.54 13.62 12.00
CA GLY A 249 -10.44 13.40 10.87
C GLY A 249 -9.69 13.06 9.58
N ILE A 250 -8.49 12.47 9.65
CA ILE A 250 -7.74 12.03 8.48
C ILE A 250 -8.51 10.97 7.67
N TRP A 251 -9.48 10.29 8.28
CA TRP A 251 -10.47 9.50 7.57
C TRP A 251 -11.84 9.67 8.24
N HIS A 252 -12.89 9.30 7.50
CA HIS A 252 -14.27 9.38 7.97
C HIS A 252 -15.09 8.21 7.45
N SER A 253 -16.12 7.82 8.21
CA SER A 253 -17.12 6.85 7.74
C SER A 253 -18.52 7.30 8.06
N ARG A 254 -19.46 6.91 7.20
CA ARG A 254 -20.89 7.14 7.40
C ARG A 254 -21.70 5.99 6.81
N ALA A 255 -22.92 5.83 7.29
CA ALA A 255 -23.87 4.86 6.74
C ALA A 255 -24.13 5.14 5.24
N ALA A 256 -24.57 4.12 4.50
CA ALA A 256 -24.88 4.25 3.08
C ALA A 256 -25.89 5.38 2.82
N GLY A 257 -25.58 6.23 1.83
CA GLY A 257 -26.43 7.35 1.45
C GLY A 257 -26.56 8.47 2.48
N ALA A 258 -25.98 8.32 3.68
CA ALA A 258 -26.01 9.35 4.70
C ALA A 258 -25.24 10.60 4.23
N LYS A 259 -25.77 11.77 4.59
CA LYS A 259 -25.07 13.04 4.46
C LYS A 259 -24.81 13.57 5.85
N ASP A 260 -23.60 14.05 6.06
CA ASP A 260 -23.15 14.69 7.28
C ASP A 260 -22.41 15.98 6.94
N GLY A 261 -22.17 16.80 7.97
CA GLY A 261 -21.43 18.05 7.85
C GLY A 261 -19.91 17.86 7.82
N TRP A 262 -19.41 16.63 7.72
CA TRP A 262 -17.97 16.36 7.72
C TRP A 262 -17.32 16.94 6.47
N LYS A 263 -16.11 17.47 6.63
CA LYS A 263 -15.30 18.00 5.54
C LYS A 263 -13.85 17.54 5.68
N PRO A 264 -13.15 17.34 4.56
CA PRO A 264 -11.71 17.15 4.56
C PRO A 264 -10.96 18.14 5.47
N PRO A 265 -10.13 17.67 6.42
CA PRO A 265 -9.38 18.55 7.32
C PRO A 265 -8.23 19.31 6.64
N PHE A 266 -7.82 18.91 5.43
CA PHE A 266 -6.77 19.57 4.65
C PHE A 266 -6.96 19.31 3.14
N PRO A 267 -6.37 20.16 2.27
CA PRO A 267 -6.42 19.96 0.83
C PRO A 267 -5.64 18.70 0.44
N ALA A 268 -6.29 17.75 -0.21
CA ALA A 268 -5.68 16.57 -0.81
C ALA A 268 -6.64 16.00 -1.85
N LYS A 269 -6.22 14.98 -2.59
CA LYS A 269 -7.16 14.15 -3.34
C LYS A 269 -7.80 13.19 -2.36
N TRP A 270 -9.09 13.37 -2.14
CA TRP A 270 -9.88 12.55 -1.23
C TRP A 270 -10.65 11.51 -2.03
N ARG A 271 -10.64 10.28 -1.53
CA ARG A 271 -11.31 9.15 -2.13
C ARG A 271 -12.50 8.76 -1.28
N CYS A 272 -13.60 8.44 -1.94
CA CYS A 272 -14.83 7.99 -1.33
C CYS A 272 -15.16 6.59 -1.85
N SER A 273 -15.29 5.62 -0.96
CA SER A 273 -15.44 4.21 -1.29
C SER A 273 -16.64 3.64 -0.54
N VAL A 274 -17.69 3.29 -1.28
CA VAL A 274 -18.94 2.74 -0.73
C VAL A 274 -18.87 1.22 -0.79
N ALA A 275 -18.75 0.57 0.36
CA ALA A 275 -18.45 -0.86 0.45
C ALA A 275 -19.62 -1.73 -0.04
N GLY A 276 -19.33 -2.71 -0.89
CA GLY A 276 -20.24 -3.81 -1.24
C GLY A 276 -20.22 -4.94 -0.20
N LYS A 277 -21.21 -5.84 -0.28
CA LYS A 277 -21.31 -7.00 0.64
C LYS A 277 -20.14 -7.98 0.50
N ASP A 278 -19.51 -8.03 -0.67
CA ASP A 278 -18.35 -8.86 -0.99
C ASP A 278 -17.01 -8.13 -0.74
N GLY A 279 -17.07 -6.97 -0.08
CA GLY A 279 -15.95 -6.07 0.18
C GLY A 279 -15.52 -5.22 -1.02
N LEU A 280 -15.98 -5.48 -2.25
CA LEU A 280 -15.67 -4.61 -3.38
C LEU A 280 -16.47 -3.32 -3.24
N ALA A 281 -15.78 -2.18 -3.19
CA ALA A 281 -16.44 -0.89 -3.12
C ALA A 281 -16.84 -0.38 -4.51
N VAL A 282 -17.68 0.65 -4.54
CA VAL A 282 -17.70 1.61 -5.65
C VAL A 282 -16.92 2.83 -5.19
N SER A 283 -15.82 3.13 -5.88
CA SER A 283 -14.85 4.14 -5.44
C SER A 283 -14.79 5.31 -6.41
N TYR A 284 -14.72 6.53 -5.87
CA TYR A 284 -14.70 7.75 -6.66
C TYR A 284 -13.97 8.89 -5.95
N ASP A 285 -13.66 9.93 -6.70
CA ASP A 285 -13.11 11.17 -6.17
C ASP A 285 -14.18 11.91 -5.37
N TYR A 286 -13.88 12.23 -4.11
CA TYR A 286 -14.81 12.85 -3.18
C TYR A 286 -15.37 14.19 -3.70
N GLU A 287 -14.55 14.99 -4.39
CA GLU A 287 -14.97 16.30 -4.90
C GLU A 287 -15.87 16.16 -6.14
N LYS A 288 -15.62 15.15 -6.96
CA LYS A 288 -16.42 14.87 -8.18
C LYS A 288 -17.72 14.15 -7.87
N GLY A 289 -17.80 13.46 -6.73
CA GLY A 289 -18.94 12.62 -6.38
C GLY A 289 -19.00 11.32 -7.21
N PRO A 290 -20.04 10.51 -6.97
CA PRO A 290 -20.18 9.22 -7.66
C PRO A 290 -20.39 9.43 -9.16
N PRO A 291 -19.85 8.54 -10.02
CA PRO A 291 -20.08 8.63 -11.46
C PRO A 291 -21.57 8.54 -11.79
N ALA A 292 -22.02 9.34 -12.76
CA ALA A 292 -23.42 9.36 -13.19
C ALA A 292 -23.89 7.97 -13.66
N GLY A 293 -25.07 7.54 -13.22
CA GLY A 293 -25.66 6.26 -13.62
C GLY A 293 -25.07 5.02 -12.92
N VAL A 294 -24.11 5.19 -12.00
CA VAL A 294 -23.58 4.08 -11.20
C VAL A 294 -24.41 3.92 -9.92
N ALA A 295 -25.03 2.75 -9.75
CA ALA A 295 -25.71 2.40 -8.50
C ALA A 295 -24.67 2.19 -7.38
N LEU A 296 -24.87 2.87 -6.25
CA LEU A 296 -24.03 2.71 -5.07
C LEU A 296 -24.51 1.53 -4.22
N PRO A 297 -23.60 0.75 -3.61
CA PRO A 297 -23.96 -0.27 -2.63
C PRO A 297 -24.58 0.31 -1.35
N ASP A 298 -25.19 -0.56 -0.55
CA ASP A 298 -25.80 -0.22 0.74
C ASP A 298 -24.85 -0.32 1.94
N GLY A 299 -23.55 -0.55 1.71
CA GLY A 299 -22.56 -0.63 2.78
C GLY A 299 -22.00 0.74 3.21
N PRO A 300 -21.15 0.76 4.24
CA PRO A 300 -20.58 2.00 4.74
C PRO A 300 -19.80 2.76 3.67
N THR A 301 -19.93 4.08 3.69
CA THR A 301 -19.14 4.98 2.86
C THR A 301 -17.90 5.39 3.65
N ILE A 302 -16.72 5.08 3.11
CA ILE A 302 -15.43 5.41 3.70
C ILE A 302 -14.76 6.52 2.91
N ILE A 303 -14.25 7.54 3.59
CA ILE A 303 -13.62 8.70 2.99
C ILE A 303 -12.21 8.87 3.57
N TYR A 304 -11.19 8.93 2.72
CA TYR A 304 -9.78 9.04 3.15
C TYR A 304 -8.91 9.71 2.07
N PRO A 305 -7.76 10.30 2.43
CA PRO A 305 -6.88 10.95 1.47
C PRO A 305 -6.02 9.90 0.77
N ILE A 306 -5.89 10.00 -0.55
CA ILE A 306 -5.12 9.05 -1.34
C ILE A 306 -3.81 9.66 -1.87
N ASP A 307 -3.85 10.92 -2.29
CA ASP A 307 -2.73 11.60 -2.97
C ASP A 307 -2.78 13.11 -2.74
N ARG A 308 -1.67 13.79 -3.05
CA ARG A 308 -1.49 15.23 -2.78
C ARG A 308 -2.15 16.08 -3.87
N THR A 309 -2.55 17.27 -3.46
CA THR A 309 -2.73 18.43 -4.35
C THR A 309 -1.56 19.40 -4.15
N LYS A 310 -1.46 20.45 -4.97
CA LYS A 310 -0.45 21.51 -4.79
C LYS A 310 -0.59 22.24 -3.45
N ALA A 311 -1.78 22.21 -2.85
CA ALA A 311 -2.09 22.87 -1.58
C ALA A 311 -1.97 21.93 -0.37
N THR A 312 -1.63 20.66 -0.56
CA THR A 312 -1.41 19.73 0.57
C THR A 312 -0.20 20.18 1.39
N PRO A 313 -0.33 20.34 2.72
CA PRO A 313 0.79 20.74 3.58
C PRO A 313 2.01 19.82 3.40
N LEU A 314 3.21 20.40 3.47
CA LEU A 314 4.45 19.63 3.29
C LEU A 314 4.69 18.60 4.40
N THR A 315 4.16 18.88 5.59
CA THR A 315 4.26 18.04 6.79
C THR A 315 3.24 16.90 6.80
N THR A 316 2.26 16.90 5.89
CA THR A 316 1.24 15.85 5.80
C THR A 316 1.73 14.74 4.89
N VAL A 317 1.90 13.54 5.46
CA VAL A 317 2.26 12.32 4.72
C VAL A 317 0.99 11.59 4.30
N LEU A 318 0.84 11.28 3.02
CA LEU A 318 -0.30 10.56 2.46
C LEU A 318 0.09 9.16 1.95
N PRO A 319 -0.88 8.25 1.69
CA PRO A 319 -0.57 6.89 1.22
C PRO A 319 0.32 6.86 -0.03
N THR A 320 0.10 7.75 -1.00
CA THR A 320 0.97 7.84 -2.20
C THR A 320 2.40 8.25 -1.88
N ASP A 321 2.63 9.08 -0.85
CA ASP A 321 3.98 9.46 -0.43
C ASP A 321 4.72 8.26 0.16
N VAL A 322 4.02 7.45 0.98
CA VAL A 322 4.57 6.20 1.52
C VAL A 322 4.95 5.25 0.39
N MET A 323 4.09 5.07 -0.61
CA MET A 323 4.40 4.24 -1.79
C MET A 323 5.67 4.71 -2.51
N ARG A 324 5.80 6.02 -2.77
CA ARG A 324 6.99 6.57 -3.43
C ARG A 324 8.25 6.41 -2.59
N ASN A 325 8.18 6.69 -1.29
CA ASN A 325 9.32 6.62 -0.38
C ASN A 325 9.81 5.18 -0.17
N THR A 326 8.91 4.20 -0.22
CA THR A 326 9.24 2.80 0.09
C THR A 326 9.50 1.94 -1.15
N LEU A 327 8.71 2.11 -2.21
CA LEU A 327 8.79 1.30 -3.44
C LEU A 327 9.51 2.02 -4.58
N GLY A 328 9.80 3.32 -4.43
CA GLY A 328 10.52 4.11 -5.43
C GLY A 328 9.69 4.49 -6.66
N VAL A 329 8.40 4.13 -6.71
CA VAL A 329 7.53 4.34 -7.86
C VAL A 329 6.15 4.87 -7.46
N GLY A 330 5.55 5.64 -8.36
CA GLY A 330 4.17 6.09 -8.23
C GLY A 330 3.15 5.02 -8.66
N PRO A 331 1.85 5.22 -8.38
CA PRO A 331 0.80 4.24 -8.67
C PRO A 331 0.71 3.74 -10.11
N CYS A 332 0.73 4.64 -11.10
CA CYS A 332 0.62 4.28 -12.53
C CYS A 332 1.82 3.40 -12.93
N GLN A 333 3.03 3.85 -12.60
CA GLN A 333 4.25 3.11 -12.87
C GLN A 333 4.26 1.75 -12.17
N TYR A 334 3.73 1.66 -10.94
CA TYR A 334 3.58 0.40 -10.23
C TYR A 334 2.69 -0.60 -10.98
N VAL A 335 1.48 -0.18 -11.40
CA VAL A 335 0.56 -1.07 -12.13
C VAL A 335 1.19 -1.56 -13.43
N LEU A 336 1.80 -0.66 -14.20
CA LEU A 336 2.47 -1.03 -15.45
C LEU A 336 3.68 -1.96 -15.20
N GLN A 337 4.46 -1.72 -14.14
CA GLN A 337 5.56 -2.62 -13.75
C GLN A 337 5.06 -4.00 -13.33
N ALA A 338 3.97 -4.05 -12.56
CA ALA A 338 3.35 -5.28 -12.09
C ALA A 338 2.80 -6.16 -13.24
N GLU A 339 2.51 -5.54 -14.39
CA GLU A 339 2.08 -6.21 -15.62
C GLU A 339 3.22 -6.46 -16.62
N GLY A 340 4.47 -6.09 -16.29
CA GLY A 340 5.60 -6.18 -17.23
C GLY A 340 5.53 -5.18 -18.39
N LEU A 341 4.64 -4.19 -18.32
CA LEU A 341 4.37 -3.21 -19.38
C LEU A 341 5.17 -1.91 -19.21
N ALA A 342 5.78 -1.70 -18.04
CA ALA A 342 6.69 -0.58 -17.83
C ALA A 342 8.07 -0.89 -18.40
N THR A 343 8.40 -0.31 -19.55
CA THR A 343 9.77 -0.30 -20.07
C THR A 343 10.17 1.14 -20.40
N GLU A 344 11.47 1.46 -20.26
CA GLU A 344 12.02 2.77 -20.67
C GLU A 344 11.80 3.07 -22.15
N ALA A 345 11.55 2.02 -22.96
CA ALA A 345 11.38 2.09 -24.41
C ALA A 345 9.94 2.41 -24.88
N ASN A 346 8.94 2.45 -23.99
CA ASN A 346 7.54 2.57 -24.39
C ASN A 346 6.84 3.71 -23.64
N PRO A 347 6.80 4.93 -24.19
CA PRO A 347 6.25 6.08 -23.50
C PRO A 347 4.71 5.99 -23.40
N THR A 348 4.20 6.26 -22.21
CA THR A 348 2.75 6.24 -21.92
C THR A 348 2.00 7.36 -22.67
N PRO A 349 0.68 7.23 -22.87
CA PRO A 349 -0.17 8.29 -23.43
C PRO A 349 0.04 9.66 -22.76
N GLU A 350 0.11 9.71 -21.43
CA GLU A 350 0.39 10.95 -20.67
C GLU A 350 1.75 11.56 -21.04
N GLN A 351 2.81 10.75 -21.03
CA GLN A 351 4.18 11.21 -21.31
C GLN A 351 4.30 11.75 -22.73
N VAL A 352 3.75 11.03 -23.73
CA VAL A 352 3.81 11.44 -25.13
C VAL A 352 2.99 12.70 -25.36
N SER A 353 1.76 12.76 -24.85
CA SER A 353 0.90 13.94 -24.97
C SER A 353 1.53 15.18 -24.36
N HIS A 354 2.02 15.08 -23.13
CA HIS A 354 2.73 16.20 -22.50
C HIS A 354 3.92 16.65 -23.34
N TRP A 355 4.74 15.71 -23.82
CA TRP A 355 5.97 16.04 -24.54
C TRP A 355 5.71 16.72 -25.89
N PHE A 356 4.78 16.21 -26.71
CA PHE A 356 4.51 16.84 -28.02
C PHE A 356 3.83 18.20 -27.85
N GLU A 357 2.94 18.36 -26.87
CA GLU A 357 2.31 19.65 -26.56
C GLU A 357 3.34 20.73 -26.22
N GLN A 358 4.43 20.35 -25.52
CA GLN A 358 5.55 21.27 -25.28
C GLN A 358 6.27 21.67 -26.57
N GLN A 359 6.38 20.79 -27.57
CA GLN A 359 7.00 21.14 -28.85
C GLN A 359 6.16 22.16 -29.61
N PHE A 360 4.84 21.95 -29.69
CA PHE A 360 3.90 22.93 -30.29
C PHE A 360 3.92 24.26 -29.53
N LYS A 361 3.91 24.22 -28.18
CA LYS A 361 3.97 25.44 -27.35
C LYS A 361 5.24 26.25 -27.61
N ARG A 362 6.36 25.57 -27.88
CA ARG A 362 7.67 26.19 -28.16
C ARG A 362 7.89 26.50 -29.64
N LYS A 363 6.91 26.23 -30.52
CA LYS A 363 7.03 26.35 -31.97
C LYS A 363 8.20 25.54 -32.56
N LYS A 364 8.45 24.36 -31.98
CA LYS A 364 9.54 23.43 -32.36
C LYS A 364 9.03 22.17 -33.07
N GLU A 365 7.73 22.05 -33.31
CA GLU A 365 7.11 20.86 -33.88
C GLU A 365 7.65 20.48 -35.27
N LYS A 366 8.03 21.45 -36.11
CA LYS A 366 8.69 21.16 -37.40
C LYS A 366 10.07 20.54 -37.21
N ALA A 367 10.86 21.05 -36.27
CA ALA A 367 12.21 20.55 -36.00
C ALA A 367 12.18 19.18 -35.30
N ALA A 368 11.14 18.92 -34.50
CA ALA A 368 10.93 17.68 -33.78
C ALA A 368 10.00 16.69 -34.52
N GLN A 369 9.74 16.89 -35.81
CA GLN A 369 8.70 16.15 -36.54
C GLN A 369 8.88 14.63 -36.48
N ASP A 370 10.09 14.14 -36.75
CA ASP A 370 10.36 12.71 -36.77
C ASP A 370 10.28 12.12 -35.35
N GLU A 371 10.79 12.84 -34.35
CA GLU A 371 10.66 12.41 -32.94
C GLU A 371 9.20 12.39 -32.48
N ILE A 372 8.36 13.33 -32.93
CA ILE A 372 6.90 13.33 -32.67
C ILE A 372 6.26 12.07 -33.26
N LYS A 373 6.54 11.75 -34.53
CA LYS A 373 5.99 10.57 -35.20
C LYS A 373 6.42 9.28 -34.49
N ASP A 374 7.71 9.16 -34.16
CA ASP A 374 8.27 7.96 -33.52
C ASP A 374 7.66 7.73 -32.13
N ARG A 375 7.58 8.79 -31.30
CA ARG A 375 6.97 8.69 -29.97
C ARG A 375 5.48 8.36 -30.04
N LEU A 376 4.74 8.94 -30.98
CA LEU A 376 3.34 8.61 -31.20
C LEU A 376 3.15 7.16 -31.66
N ALA A 377 4.01 6.66 -32.56
CA ALA A 377 3.97 5.27 -33.01
C ALA A 377 4.24 4.29 -31.86
N GLN A 378 5.25 4.55 -31.03
CA GLN A 378 5.55 3.75 -29.84
C GLN A 378 4.40 3.76 -28.82
N MET A 379 3.74 4.92 -28.64
CA MET A 379 2.56 5.04 -27.78
C MET A 379 1.38 4.22 -28.31
N VAL A 380 1.11 4.24 -29.62
CA VAL A 380 0.06 3.41 -30.23
C VAL A 380 0.36 1.92 -30.04
N GLU A 381 1.61 1.50 -30.17
CA GLU A 381 2.02 0.12 -29.88
C GLU A 381 1.79 -0.23 -28.40
N HIS A 382 2.12 0.70 -27.49
CA HIS A 382 1.85 0.54 -26.06
C HIS A 382 0.36 0.35 -25.77
N VAL A 383 -0.51 1.21 -26.30
CA VAL A 383 -1.98 1.08 -26.21
C VAL A 383 -2.44 -0.29 -26.73
N GLY A 384 -1.84 -0.77 -27.83
CA GLY A 384 -2.09 -2.11 -28.37
C GLY A 384 -1.73 -3.25 -27.41
N ARG A 385 -0.55 -3.17 -26.76
CA ARG A 385 -0.12 -4.17 -25.77
C ARG A 385 -1.01 -4.17 -24.53
N VAL A 386 -1.41 -3.00 -24.03
CA VAL A 386 -2.36 -2.92 -22.89
C VAL A 386 -3.71 -3.53 -23.27
N GLN A 387 -4.24 -3.23 -24.46
CA GLN A 387 -5.50 -3.80 -24.94
C GLN A 387 -5.43 -5.32 -25.05
N ALA A 388 -4.34 -5.85 -25.63
CA ALA A 388 -4.12 -7.28 -25.74
C ALA A 388 -4.07 -7.94 -24.35
N ARG A 389 -3.45 -7.29 -23.37
CA ARG A 389 -3.38 -7.77 -21.99
C ARG A 389 -4.75 -7.84 -21.34
N ILE A 390 -5.60 -6.82 -21.50
CA ILE A 390 -7.00 -6.84 -21.04
C ILE A 390 -7.77 -8.00 -21.71
N GLY A 391 -7.59 -8.22 -23.02
CA GLY A 391 -8.20 -9.34 -23.74
C GLY A 391 -7.77 -10.73 -23.22
N GLN A 392 -6.51 -10.87 -22.79
CA GLN A 392 -6.02 -12.10 -22.15
C GLN A 392 -6.75 -12.38 -20.83
N TYR A 393 -6.99 -11.36 -20.00
CA TYR A 393 -7.79 -11.52 -18.78
C TYR A 393 -9.18 -12.06 -19.07
N GLY A 394 -9.88 -11.52 -20.08
CA GLY A 394 -11.21 -12.00 -20.48
C GLY A 394 -11.19 -13.43 -21.04
N THR A 395 -10.13 -13.81 -21.76
CA THR A 395 -9.98 -15.19 -22.26
C THR A 395 -9.74 -16.18 -21.12
N SER A 396 -8.86 -15.83 -20.18
CA SER A 396 -8.59 -16.66 -18.99
C SER A 396 -9.79 -16.75 -18.05
N ALA A 397 -10.60 -15.69 -17.92
CA ALA A 397 -11.83 -15.70 -17.12
C ALA A 397 -12.79 -16.82 -17.54
N LYS A 398 -12.91 -17.09 -18.85
CA LYS A 398 -13.71 -18.21 -19.38
C LYS A 398 -13.19 -19.58 -18.90
N GLN A 399 -11.87 -19.76 -18.87
CA GLN A 399 -11.25 -21.00 -18.39
C GLN A 399 -11.49 -21.19 -16.88
N LEU A 400 -11.29 -20.14 -16.09
CA LEU A 400 -11.54 -20.17 -14.64
C LEU A 400 -13.02 -20.42 -14.32
N ARG A 401 -13.95 -19.89 -15.11
CA ARG A 401 -15.38 -20.14 -14.97
C ARG A 401 -15.72 -21.61 -15.16
N ALA A 402 -15.18 -22.23 -16.20
CA ALA A 402 -15.39 -23.66 -16.45
C ALA A 402 -14.92 -24.50 -15.26
N VAL A 403 -13.79 -24.15 -14.63
CA VAL A 403 -13.32 -24.78 -13.39
C VAL A 403 -14.33 -24.58 -12.26
N CYS A 404 -14.74 -23.35 -11.98
CA CYS A 404 -15.71 -23.08 -10.90
C CYS A 404 -17.05 -23.82 -11.10
N GLN A 405 -17.51 -23.95 -12.35
CA GLN A 405 -18.75 -24.66 -12.67
C GLN A 405 -18.67 -26.18 -12.43
N LYS A 406 -17.50 -26.80 -12.53
CA LYS A 406 -17.31 -28.22 -12.16
C LYS A 406 -17.54 -28.47 -10.67
N HIS A 407 -17.28 -27.45 -9.84
CA HIS A 407 -17.46 -27.49 -8.39
C HIS A 407 -18.79 -26.82 -7.98
N ALA A 408 -19.82 -26.92 -8.83
CA ALA A 408 -21.15 -26.38 -8.52
C ALA A 408 -21.69 -26.98 -7.21
N GLY A 409 -22.13 -26.11 -6.30
CA GLY A 409 -22.58 -26.49 -4.95
C GLY A 409 -21.58 -26.17 -3.83
N ASP A 410 -20.31 -25.87 -4.15
CA ASP A 410 -19.38 -25.27 -3.19
C ASP A 410 -19.65 -23.75 -3.09
N GLU A 411 -19.87 -23.25 -1.88
CA GLU A 411 -20.07 -21.81 -1.61
C GLU A 411 -18.88 -20.96 -2.11
N SER A 412 -17.68 -21.53 -2.11
CA SER A 412 -16.45 -20.94 -2.67
C SER A 412 -16.53 -20.80 -4.18
N ALA A 413 -17.14 -21.76 -4.89
CA ALA A 413 -17.36 -21.67 -6.32
C ALA A 413 -18.31 -20.52 -6.64
N SER A 414 -19.40 -20.35 -5.86
CA SER A 414 -20.32 -19.21 -6.02
C SER A 414 -19.62 -17.85 -5.83
N ARG A 415 -18.75 -17.71 -4.82
CA ARG A 415 -17.95 -16.49 -4.63
C ARG A 415 -16.99 -16.23 -5.79
N CYS A 416 -16.27 -17.26 -6.24
CA CYS A 416 -15.37 -17.14 -7.39
C CYS A 416 -16.12 -16.77 -8.67
N LEU A 417 -17.31 -17.35 -8.91
CA LEU A 417 -18.16 -17.02 -10.05
C LEU A 417 -18.60 -15.55 -10.03
N ALA A 418 -19.02 -15.02 -8.87
CA ALA A 418 -19.36 -13.60 -8.73
C ALA A 418 -18.16 -12.69 -9.08
N ILE A 419 -16.95 -13.02 -8.60
CA ILE A 419 -15.73 -12.28 -8.96
C ILE A 419 -15.45 -12.36 -10.46
N LEU A 420 -15.63 -13.52 -11.08
CA LEU A 420 -15.45 -13.71 -12.53
C LEU A 420 -16.47 -12.95 -13.36
N GLU A 421 -17.71 -12.75 -12.88
CA GLU A 421 -18.70 -11.89 -13.54
C GLU A 421 -18.27 -10.42 -13.58
N HIS A 422 -17.59 -9.94 -12.53
CA HIS A 422 -17.00 -8.60 -12.56
C HIS A 422 -15.83 -8.54 -13.54
N LEU A 423 -14.94 -9.54 -13.53
CA LEU A 423 -13.82 -9.63 -14.47
C LEU A 423 -14.30 -9.65 -15.93
N ASP A 424 -15.33 -10.41 -16.25
CA ASP A 424 -15.94 -10.44 -17.59
C ASP A 424 -16.45 -9.07 -18.01
N ARG A 425 -17.17 -8.36 -17.13
CA ARG A 425 -17.70 -7.02 -17.43
C ARG A 425 -16.58 -6.03 -17.75
N VAL A 426 -15.48 -6.08 -17.00
CA VAL A 426 -14.30 -5.23 -17.21
C VAL A 426 -13.55 -5.61 -18.49
N ALA A 427 -13.34 -6.90 -18.73
CA ALA A 427 -12.63 -7.39 -19.91
C ALA A 427 -13.47 -7.33 -21.20
N ALA A 428 -14.80 -7.19 -21.09
CA ALA A 428 -15.72 -7.01 -22.20
C ALA A 428 -15.70 -5.60 -22.80
N VAL A 429 -14.85 -4.68 -22.30
CA VAL A 429 -14.58 -3.38 -22.93
C VAL A 429 -13.96 -3.63 -24.31
N LYS A 430 -14.83 -3.74 -25.30
CA LYS A 430 -14.54 -3.85 -26.72
C LYS A 430 -14.44 -2.44 -27.30
N GLY A 431 -13.41 -1.68 -26.94
CA GLY A 431 -13.07 -0.53 -27.75
C GLY A 431 -12.08 -0.93 -28.83
N ASP A 432 -12.07 -0.14 -29.90
CA ASP A 432 -10.98 -0.13 -30.87
C ASP A 432 -9.95 0.92 -30.41
N GLU A 433 -9.60 0.93 -29.11
CA GLU A 433 -8.70 1.93 -28.51
C GLU A 433 -7.38 2.07 -29.28
N PRO A 434 -6.73 0.99 -29.76
CA PRO A 434 -5.53 1.12 -30.58
C PRO A 434 -5.77 1.88 -31.89
N LYS A 435 -6.93 1.67 -32.54
CA LYS A 435 -7.28 2.42 -33.75
C LYS A 435 -7.64 3.86 -33.43
N ALA A 436 -8.38 4.13 -32.35
CA ALA A 436 -8.70 5.48 -31.91
C ALA A 436 -7.41 6.27 -31.55
N ALA A 437 -6.48 5.64 -30.82
CA ALA A 437 -5.18 6.21 -30.52
C ALA A 437 -4.38 6.49 -31.79
N LYS A 438 -4.40 5.58 -32.78
CA LYS A 438 -3.79 5.79 -34.09
C LYS A 438 -4.41 6.97 -34.85
N GLN A 439 -5.73 7.08 -34.87
CA GLN A 439 -6.42 8.20 -35.50
C GLN A 439 -6.05 9.55 -34.87
N LEU A 440 -5.97 9.60 -33.53
CA LEU A 440 -5.52 10.81 -32.82
C LEU A 440 -4.04 11.12 -33.07
N ALA A 441 -3.19 10.09 -33.14
CA ALA A 441 -1.78 10.24 -33.50
C ALA A 441 -1.61 10.80 -34.92
N ASP A 442 -2.30 10.23 -35.91
CA ASP A 442 -2.27 10.67 -37.30
C ASP A 442 -2.79 12.12 -37.41
N ALA A 443 -3.86 12.47 -36.69
CA ALA A 443 -4.37 13.83 -36.61
C ALA A 443 -3.34 14.80 -36.00
N THR A 444 -2.61 14.37 -34.97
CA THR A 444 -1.57 15.19 -34.31
C THR A 444 -0.42 15.45 -35.27
N VAL A 445 0.01 14.44 -36.03
CA VAL A 445 1.04 14.58 -37.07
C VAL A 445 0.58 15.55 -38.17
N ALA A 446 -0.70 15.53 -38.53
CA ALA A 446 -1.27 16.45 -39.52
C ALA A 446 -1.33 17.91 -39.06
N LEU A 447 -1.11 18.20 -37.78
CA LEU A 447 -1.00 19.58 -37.25
C LEU A 447 0.41 20.16 -37.38
N ILE A 448 1.43 19.33 -37.63
CA ILE A 448 2.81 19.77 -37.68
C ILE A 448 2.98 20.84 -38.77
N GLY A 449 3.46 22.01 -38.35
CA GLY A 449 3.74 23.13 -39.22
C GLY A 449 2.54 23.96 -39.67
N LYS A 450 1.32 23.65 -39.20
CA LYS A 450 0.15 24.52 -39.33
C LYS A 450 0.25 25.72 -38.37
N GLU A 451 -0.27 26.86 -38.80
CA GLU A 451 -0.37 28.04 -37.95
C GLU A 451 -1.45 27.86 -36.87
N ASN A 452 -1.20 28.40 -35.67
CA ASN A 452 -2.14 28.40 -34.54
C ASN A 452 -2.66 27.02 -34.10
N ALA A 453 -1.90 25.94 -34.37
CA ALA A 453 -2.33 24.57 -34.11
C ALA A 453 -2.25 24.09 -32.65
N LEU A 454 -1.83 24.95 -31.70
CA LEU A 454 -1.60 24.55 -30.31
C LEU A 454 -2.89 24.09 -29.60
N GLU A 455 -4.00 24.82 -29.77
CA GLU A 455 -5.26 24.48 -29.11
C GLU A 455 -5.81 23.14 -29.61
N GLU A 456 -5.78 22.91 -30.92
CA GLU A 456 -6.21 21.66 -31.52
C GLU A 456 -5.30 20.49 -31.10
N CYS A 457 -3.99 20.73 -31.03
CA CYS A 457 -3.00 19.78 -30.52
C CYS A 457 -3.29 19.37 -29.07
N GLN A 458 -3.64 20.32 -28.20
CA GLN A 458 -4.03 20.03 -26.81
C GLN A 458 -5.31 19.20 -26.71
N LYS A 459 -6.32 19.48 -27.54
CA LYS A 459 -7.55 18.66 -27.61
C LYS A 459 -7.27 17.22 -28.04
N LEU A 460 -6.38 17.02 -29.03
CA LEU A 460 -5.94 15.67 -29.42
C LEU A 460 -5.18 14.97 -28.28
N GLY A 461 -4.31 15.71 -27.58
CA GLY A 461 -3.60 15.21 -26.39
C GLY A 461 -4.54 14.79 -25.26
N GLU A 462 -5.62 15.52 -25.02
CA GLU A 462 -6.68 15.13 -24.08
C GLU A 462 -7.36 13.81 -24.49
N GLY A 463 -7.66 13.63 -25.77
CA GLY A 463 -8.21 12.37 -26.29
C GLY A 463 -7.26 11.18 -26.07
N ILE A 464 -5.97 11.36 -26.33
CA ILE A 464 -4.95 10.33 -26.11
C ILE A 464 -4.84 9.97 -24.61
N ARG A 465 -4.82 10.97 -23.74
CA ARG A 465 -4.81 10.77 -22.28
C ARG A 465 -6.06 10.05 -21.78
N ALA A 466 -7.23 10.35 -22.35
CA ALA A 466 -8.48 9.67 -21.99
C ALA A 466 -8.43 8.17 -22.32
N ILE A 467 -7.86 7.79 -23.46
CA ILE A 467 -7.63 6.38 -23.83
C ILE A 467 -6.71 5.70 -22.80
N GLY A 468 -5.56 6.31 -22.51
CA GLY A 468 -4.62 5.77 -21.53
C GLY A 468 -5.24 5.58 -20.15
N SER A 469 -5.94 6.59 -19.64
CA SER A 469 -6.62 6.51 -18.35
C SER A 469 -7.70 5.43 -18.30
N ALA A 470 -8.43 5.21 -19.40
CA ALA A 470 -9.44 4.15 -19.47
C ALA A 470 -8.81 2.76 -19.45
N GLN A 471 -7.72 2.57 -20.20
CA GLN A 471 -6.98 1.31 -20.23
C GLN A 471 -6.29 1.00 -18.91
N ASP A 472 -5.64 1.97 -18.27
CA ASP A 472 -5.03 1.80 -16.94
C ASP A 472 -6.09 1.37 -15.91
N ALA A 473 -7.28 1.98 -15.96
CA ALA A 473 -8.39 1.62 -15.08
C ALA A 473 -8.94 0.21 -15.36
N ALA A 474 -9.11 -0.16 -16.63
CA ALA A 474 -9.56 -1.50 -17.01
C ALA A 474 -8.52 -2.57 -16.59
N LEU A 475 -7.24 -2.32 -16.84
CA LEU A 475 -6.15 -3.20 -16.46
C LEU A 475 -6.06 -3.38 -14.94
N ALA A 476 -6.12 -2.30 -14.17
CA ALA A 476 -6.12 -2.34 -12.70
C ALA A 476 -7.32 -3.13 -12.15
N ARG A 477 -8.53 -2.93 -12.71
CA ARG A 477 -9.72 -3.69 -12.33
C ARG A 477 -9.58 -5.18 -12.65
N CYS A 478 -9.08 -5.53 -13.84
CA CYS A 478 -8.79 -6.92 -14.21
C CYS A 478 -7.82 -7.56 -13.20
N ARG A 479 -6.71 -6.89 -12.90
CA ARG A 479 -5.71 -7.37 -11.94
C ARG A 479 -6.28 -7.52 -10.53
N LEU A 480 -7.11 -6.57 -10.08
CA LEU A 480 -7.80 -6.65 -8.79
C LEU A 480 -8.66 -7.90 -8.68
N HIS A 481 -9.53 -8.17 -9.67
CA HIS A 481 -10.42 -9.34 -9.62
C HIS A 481 -9.63 -10.65 -9.60
N VAL A 482 -8.52 -10.73 -10.32
CA VAL A 482 -7.64 -11.91 -10.26
C VAL A 482 -6.97 -12.05 -8.90
N ARG A 483 -6.55 -10.95 -8.26
CA ARG A 483 -6.06 -10.98 -6.86
C ARG A 483 -7.16 -11.37 -5.87
N ARG A 484 -8.41 -10.97 -6.10
CA ARG A 484 -9.56 -11.41 -5.30
C ARG A 484 -9.79 -12.91 -5.43
N LEU A 485 -9.69 -13.48 -6.64
CA LEU A 485 -9.73 -14.94 -6.83
C LEU A 485 -8.59 -15.63 -6.09
N ARG A 486 -7.37 -15.09 -6.15
CA ARG A 486 -6.23 -15.62 -5.39
C ARG A 486 -6.49 -15.61 -3.88
N ALA A 487 -7.10 -14.53 -3.37
CA ALA A 487 -7.45 -14.40 -1.96
C ALA A 487 -8.54 -15.41 -1.55
N GLU A 488 -9.53 -15.67 -2.40
CA GLU A 488 -10.52 -16.74 -2.16
C GLU A 488 -9.83 -18.13 -2.09
N CYS A 489 -8.94 -18.45 -3.04
CA CYS A 489 -8.17 -19.70 -3.00
C CYS A 489 -7.36 -19.80 -1.70
N ALA A 490 -6.62 -18.74 -1.35
CA ALA A 490 -5.79 -18.70 -0.16
C ALA A 490 -6.60 -18.76 1.15
N SER A 491 -7.89 -18.42 1.13
CA SER A 491 -8.77 -18.55 2.30
C SER A 491 -9.16 -20.00 2.55
N ARG A 492 -9.10 -20.86 1.53
CA ARG A 492 -9.47 -22.29 1.60
C ARG A 492 -8.45 -23.15 0.83
N PRO A 493 -7.17 -23.18 1.25
CA PRO A 493 -6.11 -23.82 0.47
C PRO A 493 -6.32 -25.33 0.27
N ASP A 494 -7.04 -25.99 1.18
CA ASP A 494 -7.26 -27.43 1.11
C ASP A 494 -8.43 -27.85 0.20
N SER A 495 -9.27 -26.90 -0.23
CA SER A 495 -10.44 -27.24 -1.04
C SER A 495 -10.03 -27.74 -2.44
N PRO A 496 -10.76 -28.72 -3.01
CA PRO A 496 -10.50 -29.19 -4.37
C PRO A 496 -10.51 -28.06 -5.41
N LEU A 497 -11.44 -27.10 -5.26
CA LEU A 497 -11.52 -25.92 -6.10
C LEU A 497 -10.25 -25.08 -6.03
N SER A 498 -9.77 -24.74 -4.83
CA SER A 498 -8.57 -23.91 -4.67
C SER A 498 -7.33 -24.56 -5.28
N LYS A 499 -7.16 -25.88 -5.13
CA LYS A 499 -6.04 -26.63 -5.72
C LYS A 499 -6.05 -26.60 -7.25
N GLU A 500 -7.22 -26.62 -7.89
CA GLU A 500 -7.35 -26.50 -9.35
C GLU A 500 -7.21 -25.04 -9.83
N LEU A 501 -7.72 -24.08 -9.04
CA LEU A 501 -7.83 -22.67 -9.43
C LEU A 501 -6.56 -21.84 -9.17
N GLU A 502 -5.87 -22.08 -8.05
CA GLU A 502 -4.67 -21.33 -7.63
C GLU A 502 -3.55 -21.29 -8.69
N PRO A 503 -3.12 -22.39 -9.32
CA PRO A 503 -2.05 -22.33 -10.33
C PRO A 503 -2.47 -21.52 -11.58
N LEU A 504 -3.75 -21.58 -11.96
CA LEU A 504 -4.28 -20.82 -13.09
C LEU A 504 -4.30 -19.32 -12.79
N VAL A 505 -4.79 -18.95 -11.60
CA VAL A 505 -4.82 -17.56 -11.12
C VAL A 505 -3.40 -17.01 -10.95
N GLY A 506 -2.48 -17.79 -10.38
CA GLY A 506 -1.07 -17.40 -10.24
C GLY A 506 -0.41 -17.14 -11.60
N GLY A 507 -0.66 -18.00 -12.58
CA GLY A 507 -0.17 -17.83 -13.95
C GLY A 507 -0.70 -16.57 -14.65
N MET A 508 -1.85 -16.04 -14.24
CA MET A 508 -2.36 -14.77 -14.77
C MET A 508 -1.62 -13.56 -14.20
N LEU A 509 -1.14 -13.62 -12.96
CA LEU A 509 -0.44 -12.49 -12.31
C LEU A 509 1.07 -12.46 -12.62
N GLN A 510 1.67 -13.57 -13.05
CA GLN A 510 3.12 -13.73 -13.22
C GLN A 510 3.66 -13.64 -14.65
N ARG A 511 2.82 -13.40 -15.67
CA ARG A 511 3.30 -13.32 -17.05
C ARG A 511 4.07 -12.03 -17.29
N LYS A 512 5.40 -12.17 -17.29
CA LYS A 512 6.42 -11.20 -17.71
C LYS A 512 6.45 -11.07 -19.22
#